data_AF-A0A662JDA1-F1
#
_entry.id   AF-A0A662JDA1-F1
#
_cell.length_a   1.000
_cell.length_b   1.000
_cell.length_c   1.000
_cell.angle_alpha   90.00
_cell.angle_beta   90.00
_cell.angle_gamma   90.00
#
_symmetry.space_group_name_H-M   'P 1'
#
loop_
_entity.id
_entity.type
_entity.pdbx_description
1 polymer ?
#
loop_
_entity_poly.entity_id
_entity_poly.type
_entity_poly.pdbx_seq_one_letter_code
_entity_poly.pdbx_strand_id
1 'polypeptide(L)'
;SFKIVPISMLLQDLESSKILGKALAKVLRNRNAVIIASTDFTHYEPHDVAKEKDMKAIECILRIDPELLFKTVRAHNISMCGVGPVATMLVASKLLGASVAQLLKYATSGDITGDKSQVVGYGSLAILK
;
A
#
# COMPACT_ATOMS: atom_id res chain seq x y z
N SER A 1 -23.63 14.22 1.79
CA SER A 1 -23.64 12.80 2.20
C SER A 1 -22.71 12.02 1.28
N PHE A 2 -21.91 11.09 1.82
CA PHE A 2 -21.02 10.22 1.04
C PHE A 2 -21.40 8.75 1.24
N LYS A 3 -20.94 7.87 0.35
CA LYS A 3 -21.23 6.43 0.39
C LYS A 3 -19.92 5.65 0.52
N ILE A 4 -19.98 4.49 1.17
CA ILE A 4 -18.83 3.59 1.38
C ILE A 4 -19.12 2.26 0.68
N VAL A 5 -18.09 1.69 0.06
CA VAL A 5 -18.11 0.32 -0.49
C VAL A 5 -16.94 -0.45 0.12
N PRO A 6 -17.18 -1.29 1.15
CA PRO A 6 -16.13 -2.10 1.74
C PRO A 6 -15.77 -3.28 0.83
N ILE A 7 -14.48 -3.56 0.68
CA ILE A 7 -13.96 -4.70 -0.09
C ILE A 7 -12.95 -5.43 0.79
N SER A 8 -13.18 -6.73 1.01
CA SER A 8 -12.23 -7.61 1.69
C SER A 8 -11.52 -8.49 0.68
N MET A 9 -10.20 -8.60 0.79
CA MET A 9 -9.37 -9.41 -0.11
C MET A 9 -8.77 -10.58 0.65
N LEU A 10 -9.35 -11.77 0.48
CA LEU A 10 -8.74 -13.01 0.98
C LEU A 10 -7.50 -13.36 0.16
N LEU A 11 -7.64 -13.39 -1.17
CA LEU A 11 -6.56 -13.67 -2.09
C LEU A 11 -5.87 -12.35 -2.50
N GLN A 12 -4.60 -12.21 -2.14
CA GLN A 12 -3.81 -10.99 -2.30
C GLN A 12 -2.66 -11.14 -3.30
N ASP A 13 -2.77 -12.02 -4.29
CA ASP A 13 -1.75 -12.13 -5.35
C ASP A 13 -1.85 -10.97 -6.37
N LEU A 14 -0.82 -10.83 -7.20
CA LEU A 14 -0.71 -9.76 -8.19
C LEU A 14 -1.81 -9.81 -9.26
N GLU A 15 -2.20 -11.00 -9.72
CA GLU A 15 -3.21 -11.13 -10.78
C GLU A 15 -4.60 -10.78 -10.24
N SER A 16 -4.95 -11.26 -9.04
CA SER A 16 -6.16 -10.87 -8.33
C SER A 16 -6.24 -9.35 -8.13
N SER A 17 -5.12 -8.73 -7.74
CA SER A 17 -5.02 -7.28 -7.55
C SER A 17 -5.22 -6.49 -8.85
N LYS A 18 -4.65 -6.99 -9.97
CA LYS A 18 -4.83 -6.39 -11.29
C LYS A 18 -6.27 -6.47 -11.77
N ILE A 19 -6.94 -7.61 -11.58
CA ILE A 19 -8.34 -7.81 -11.97
C ILE A 19 -9.23 -6.80 -11.23
N LEU A 20 -9.10 -6.73 -9.91
CA LEU A 20 -9.89 -5.81 -9.09
C LEU A 20 -9.57 -4.35 -9.41
N GLY A 21 -8.28 -4.00 -9.57
CA GLY A 21 -7.87 -2.64 -9.89
C GLY A 21 -8.43 -2.14 -11.23
N LYS A 22 -8.44 -3.00 -12.27
CA LYS A 22 -9.07 -2.71 -13.57
C LYS A 22 -10.59 -2.52 -13.43
N ALA A 23 -11.25 -3.36 -12.64
CA ALA A 23 -12.69 -3.25 -12.39
C ALA A 23 -13.02 -1.92 -11.68
N LEU A 24 -12.25 -1.54 -10.65
CA LEU A 24 -12.39 -0.27 -9.95
C LEU A 24 -12.18 0.92 -10.89
N ALA A 25 -11.10 0.93 -11.70
CA ALA A 25 -10.86 2.00 -12.65
C ALA A 25 -12.03 2.19 -13.64
N LYS A 26 -12.64 1.09 -14.10
CA LYS A 26 -13.80 1.13 -15.01
C LYS A 26 -15.01 1.79 -14.35
N VAL A 27 -15.37 1.41 -13.12
CA VAL A 27 -16.58 1.92 -12.44
C VAL A 27 -16.40 3.33 -11.86
N LEU A 28 -15.15 3.74 -11.60
CA LEU A 28 -14.83 5.03 -10.99
C LEU A 28 -14.49 6.15 -11.98
N ARG A 29 -14.31 5.86 -13.28
CA ARG A 29 -13.83 6.82 -14.30
C ARG A 29 -14.52 8.20 -14.28
N ASN A 30 -15.83 8.23 -14.02
CA ASN A 30 -16.63 9.45 -14.00
C ASN A 30 -17.30 9.67 -12.63
N ARG A 31 -16.66 9.23 -11.55
CA ARG A 31 -17.18 9.40 -10.18
C ARG A 31 -16.20 10.19 -9.33
N ASN A 32 -16.74 11.07 -8.48
CA ASN A 32 -15.97 11.64 -7.39
C ASN A 32 -15.84 10.59 -6.29
N ALA A 33 -14.70 9.90 -6.25
CA ALA A 33 -14.44 8.79 -5.34
C ALA A 33 -12.97 8.79 -4.90
N VAL A 34 -12.75 8.25 -3.70
CA VAL A 34 -11.42 7.97 -3.15
C VAL A 34 -11.27 6.47 -2.96
N ILE A 35 -10.09 5.94 -3.28
CA ILE A 35 -9.71 4.55 -2.98
C ILE A 35 -8.83 4.58 -1.74
N ILE A 36 -9.19 3.83 -0.72
CA ILE A 36 -8.41 3.68 0.50
C ILE A 36 -7.92 2.24 0.56
N ALA A 37 -6.61 2.05 0.46
CA ALA A 37 -5.96 0.77 0.73
C ALA A 37 -5.47 0.76 2.18
N SER A 38 -5.95 -0.19 2.97
CA SER A 38 -5.57 -0.34 4.38
C SER A 38 -4.45 -1.38 4.52
N THR A 39 -3.35 -1.01 5.16
CA THR A 39 -2.21 -1.91 5.40
C THR A 39 -1.29 -1.35 6.48
N ASP A 40 -0.70 -2.26 7.25
CA ASP A 40 0.55 -2.03 7.97
C ASP A 40 1.72 -2.54 7.11
N PHE A 41 2.95 -2.20 7.49
CA PHE A 41 4.17 -2.66 6.83
C PHE A 41 4.83 -3.83 7.60
N THR A 42 6.12 -3.75 7.93
CA THR A 42 6.85 -4.84 8.61
C THR A 42 6.32 -5.02 10.04
N HIS A 43 6.21 -6.27 10.50
CA HIS A 43 5.70 -6.66 11.81
C HIS A 43 6.79 -7.37 12.61
N TYR A 44 6.96 -6.96 13.85
CA TYR A 44 7.75 -7.64 14.88
C TYR A 44 9.23 -7.83 14.54
N GLU A 45 9.82 -6.85 13.86
CA GLU A 45 11.27 -6.78 13.61
C GLU A 45 11.90 -5.57 14.33
N PRO A 46 13.22 -5.56 14.57
CA PRO A 46 13.91 -4.41 15.11
C PRO A 46 13.66 -3.15 14.26
N HIS A 47 13.53 -1.99 14.91
CA HIS A 47 13.13 -0.73 14.27
C HIS A 47 13.89 -0.40 12.99
N ASP A 48 15.23 -0.50 13.01
CA ASP A 48 16.05 -0.14 11.84
C ASP A 48 15.85 -1.12 10.68
N VAL A 49 15.63 -2.42 10.97
CA VAL A 49 15.38 -3.45 9.97
C VAL A 49 13.98 -3.26 9.35
N ALA A 50 12.97 -3.03 10.19
CA ALA A 50 11.61 -2.72 9.74
C ALA A 50 11.62 -1.48 8.84
N LYS A 51 12.27 -0.40 9.28
CA LYS A 51 12.39 0.84 8.51
C LYS A 51 13.07 0.64 7.17
N GLU A 52 14.18 -0.10 7.12
CA GLU A 52 14.87 -0.38 5.85
C GLU A 52 13.97 -1.13 4.86
N LYS A 53 13.29 -2.19 5.33
CA LYS A 53 12.36 -2.98 4.51
C LYS A 53 11.18 -2.15 4.03
N ASP A 54 10.56 -1.41 4.93
CA ASP A 54 9.37 -0.61 4.66
C ASP A 54 9.67 0.49 3.63
N MET A 55 10.83 1.13 3.72
CA MET A 55 11.24 2.14 2.76
C MET A 55 11.39 1.57 1.33
N LYS A 56 11.83 0.32 1.18
CA LYS A 56 11.87 -0.34 -0.14
C LYS A 56 10.46 -0.54 -0.71
N ALA A 57 9.50 -0.97 0.11
CA ALA A 57 8.10 -1.09 -0.31
C ALA A 57 7.48 0.27 -0.64
N ILE A 58 7.70 1.27 0.22
CA ILE A 58 7.26 2.66 0.01
C ILE A 58 7.78 3.22 -1.30
N GLU A 59 9.05 3.01 -1.64
CA GLU A 59 9.60 3.50 -2.90
C GLU A 59 8.92 2.87 -4.13
N CYS A 60 8.51 1.60 -4.05
CA CYS A 60 7.71 0.98 -5.11
C CYS A 60 6.33 1.66 -5.26
N ILE A 61 5.69 2.01 -4.13
CA ILE A 61 4.41 2.72 -4.10
C ILE A 61 4.57 4.13 -4.69
N LEU A 62 5.66 4.83 -4.35
CA LEU A 62 5.98 6.17 -4.87
C LEU A 62 6.21 6.17 -6.39
N ARG A 63 6.65 5.04 -6.95
CA ARG A 63 6.79 4.84 -8.40
C ARG A 63 5.50 4.42 -9.10
N ILE A 64 4.41 4.22 -8.34
CA ILE A 64 3.13 3.71 -8.85
C ILE A 64 3.35 2.39 -9.62
N ASP A 65 4.16 1.50 -9.04
CA ASP A 65 4.60 0.24 -9.66
C ASP A 65 4.15 -0.97 -8.82
N PRO A 66 2.95 -1.54 -9.10
CA PRO A 66 2.43 -2.66 -8.34
C PRO A 66 3.23 -3.95 -8.58
N GLU A 67 3.76 -4.18 -9.78
CA GLU A 67 4.61 -5.34 -10.07
C GLU A 67 5.90 -5.32 -9.25
N LEU A 68 6.57 -4.17 -9.22
CA LEU A 68 7.78 -3.98 -8.42
C LEU A 68 7.48 -4.12 -6.93
N LEU A 69 6.36 -3.58 -6.45
CA LEU A 69 5.95 -3.75 -5.06
C LEU A 69 5.88 -5.23 -4.66
N PHE A 70 5.18 -6.06 -5.43
CA PHE A 70 5.10 -7.50 -5.16
C PHE A 70 6.46 -8.19 -5.18
N LYS A 71 7.30 -7.86 -6.17
CA LYS A 71 8.66 -8.40 -6.28
C LYS A 71 9.49 -8.04 -5.05
N THR A 72 9.46 -6.77 -4.64
CA THR A 72 10.20 -6.24 -3.48
C THR A 72 9.72 -6.85 -2.17
N VAL A 73 8.40 -6.90 -1.95
CA VAL A 73 7.80 -7.51 -0.75
C VAL A 73 8.23 -8.97 -0.61
N ARG A 74 8.16 -9.74 -1.70
CA ARG A 74 8.60 -11.15 -1.70
C ARG A 74 10.12 -11.28 -1.51
N ALA A 75 10.91 -10.51 -2.25
CA ALA A 75 12.38 -10.64 -2.23
C ALA A 75 13.00 -10.26 -0.87
N HIS A 76 12.39 -9.33 -0.14
CA HIS A 76 12.87 -8.86 1.15
C HIS A 76 12.12 -9.44 2.35
N ASN A 77 11.20 -10.39 2.13
CA ASN A 77 10.33 -10.96 3.16
C ASN A 77 9.67 -9.86 4.02
N ILE A 78 9.10 -8.86 3.36
CA ILE A 78 8.39 -7.77 4.05
C ILE A 78 7.03 -8.31 4.46
N SER A 79 6.73 -8.32 5.75
CA SER A 79 5.48 -8.89 6.28
C SER A 79 4.25 -7.99 6.09
N MET A 80 4.28 -7.07 5.13
CA MET A 80 3.20 -6.12 4.81
C MET A 80 1.87 -6.86 4.62
N CYS A 81 0.85 -6.52 5.42
CA CYS A 81 -0.39 -7.30 5.48
C CYS A 81 -1.37 -7.03 4.32
N GLY A 82 -1.22 -5.88 3.65
CA GLY A 82 -2.12 -5.40 2.61
C GLY A 82 -1.46 -5.15 1.25
N VAL A 83 -0.47 -5.95 0.85
CA VAL A 83 0.17 -5.83 -0.47
C VAL A 83 -0.85 -5.91 -1.62
N GLY A 84 -1.87 -6.76 -1.51
CA GLY A 84 -2.93 -6.90 -2.52
C GLY A 84 -3.83 -5.66 -2.63
N PRO A 85 -4.42 -5.17 -1.52
CA PRO A 85 -5.16 -3.90 -1.49
C PRO A 85 -4.35 -2.71 -2.02
N VAL A 86 -3.08 -2.57 -1.64
CA VAL A 86 -2.23 -1.47 -2.14
C VAL A 86 -1.99 -1.61 -3.63
N ALA A 87 -1.62 -2.80 -4.12
CA ALA A 87 -1.42 -3.01 -5.56
C ALA A 87 -2.70 -2.77 -6.38
N THR A 88 -3.85 -3.21 -5.85
CA THR A 88 -5.17 -2.94 -6.44
C THR A 88 -5.41 -1.43 -6.60
N MET A 89 -5.13 -0.66 -5.55
CA MET A 89 -5.23 0.80 -5.58
C MET A 89 -4.23 1.40 -6.57
N LEU A 90 -2.99 0.93 -6.64
CA LEU A 90 -2.00 1.45 -7.61
C LEU A 90 -2.44 1.22 -9.05
N VAL A 91 -2.91 0.01 -9.38
CA VAL A 91 -3.44 -0.31 -10.70
C VAL A 91 -4.62 0.60 -11.05
N ALA A 92 -5.58 0.73 -10.14
CA ALA A 92 -6.77 1.56 -10.37
C ALA A 92 -6.41 3.03 -10.56
N SER A 93 -5.59 3.59 -9.67
CA SER A 93 -5.15 4.98 -9.69
C SER A 93 -4.38 5.30 -10.98
N LYS A 94 -3.45 4.44 -11.39
CA LYS A 94 -2.70 4.60 -12.65
C LYS A 94 -3.62 4.65 -13.87
N LEU A 95 -4.60 3.75 -13.96
CA LEU A 95 -5.60 3.73 -15.03
C LEU A 95 -6.57 4.92 -14.99
N LEU A 96 -6.73 5.55 -13.83
CA LEU A 96 -7.53 6.76 -13.64
C LEU A 96 -6.72 8.05 -13.90
N GLY A 97 -5.44 7.94 -14.26
CA GLY A 97 -4.56 9.05 -14.60
C GLY A 97 -3.69 9.56 -13.45
N ALA A 98 -3.54 8.80 -12.36
CA ALA A 98 -2.61 9.17 -11.30
C ALA A 98 -1.16 9.17 -11.81
N SER A 99 -0.44 10.25 -11.53
CA SER A 99 0.93 10.48 -11.97
C SER A 99 1.90 10.80 -10.83
N VAL A 100 1.35 11.17 -9.66
CA VAL A 100 2.13 11.59 -8.49
C VAL A 100 1.79 10.70 -7.31
N ALA A 101 2.81 10.34 -6.54
CA ALA A 101 2.67 9.67 -5.26
C ALA A 101 3.57 10.34 -4.23
N GLN A 102 3.07 10.48 -3.00
CA GLN A 102 3.77 11.19 -1.92
C GLN A 102 3.69 10.40 -0.62
N LEU A 103 4.83 10.29 0.08
CA LEU A 103 4.87 9.82 1.45
C LEU A 103 4.55 11.01 2.37
N LEU A 104 3.44 10.94 3.09
CA LEU A 104 3.02 11.98 4.03
C LEU A 104 3.72 11.80 5.38
N LYS A 105 3.79 10.56 5.86
CA LYS A 105 4.48 10.20 7.10
C LYS A 105 4.83 8.72 7.11
N TYR A 106 5.95 8.40 7.75
CA TYR A 106 6.30 7.07 8.20
C TYR A 106 6.59 7.11 9.70
N ALA A 107 6.17 6.07 10.42
CA ALA A 107 6.45 5.87 11.83
C ALA A 107 6.42 4.37 12.16
N THR A 108 6.83 4.02 13.36
CA THR A 108 6.75 2.66 13.91
C THR A 108 6.08 2.69 15.29
N SER A 109 5.58 1.55 15.76
CA SER A 109 5.05 1.44 17.13
C SER A 109 6.08 1.86 18.20
N GLY A 110 7.38 1.65 17.93
CA GLY A 110 8.48 2.07 18.80
C GLY A 110 8.61 3.58 18.98
N ASP A 111 8.05 4.41 18.08
CA ASP A 111 8.03 5.87 18.24
C ASP A 111 7.08 6.32 19.36
N ILE A 112 6.14 5.45 19.76
CA ILE A 112 5.20 5.70 20.86
C ILE A 112 5.64 4.96 22.13
N THR A 113 6.05 3.70 22.01
CA THR A 113 6.36 2.85 23.18
C THR A 113 7.78 3.02 23.70
N GLY A 114 8.71 3.51 22.87
CA GLY A 114 10.15 3.51 23.16
C GLY A 114 10.82 2.14 22.98
N ASP A 115 10.06 1.05 22.89
CA ASP A 115 10.59 -0.27 22.59
C ASP A 115 10.82 -0.42 21.08
N LYS A 116 12.10 -0.55 20.70
CA LYS A 116 12.55 -0.69 19.33
C LYS A 116 13.01 -2.10 18.97
N SER A 117 12.85 -3.06 19.88
CA SER A 117 13.28 -4.44 19.67
C SER A 117 12.39 -5.20 18.68
N GLN A 118 11.08 -4.91 18.69
CA GLN A 118 10.08 -5.48 17.80
C GLN A 118 8.98 -4.44 17.54
N VAL A 119 8.90 -3.93 16.31
CA VAL A 119 7.96 -2.87 15.96
C VAL A 119 7.02 -3.27 14.83
N VAL A 120 5.90 -2.56 14.71
CA VAL A 120 5.06 -2.54 13.51
C VAL A 120 5.30 -1.23 12.76
N GLY A 121 5.52 -1.31 11.46
CA GLY A 121 5.70 -0.15 10.57
C GLY A 121 4.38 0.42 10.06
N TYR A 122 4.26 1.76 10.08
CA TYR A 122 3.09 2.50 9.65
C TYR A 122 3.48 3.57 8.63
N GLY A 123 2.73 3.66 7.52
CA GLY A 123 2.97 4.69 6.50
C GLY A 123 1.67 5.27 5.97
N SER A 124 1.66 6.59 5.79
CA SER A 124 0.59 7.33 5.13
C SER A 124 1.10 7.85 3.79
N LEU A 125 0.42 7.48 2.70
CA LEU A 125 0.78 7.85 1.34
C LEU A 125 -0.45 8.39 0.59
N ALA A 126 -0.23 9.36 -0.28
CA ALA A 126 -1.25 9.92 -1.16
C ALA A 126 -0.88 9.69 -2.63
N ILE A 127 -1.85 9.20 -3.42
CA ILE A 127 -1.71 8.98 -4.87
C ILE A 127 -2.63 9.96 -5.59
N LEU A 128 -2.06 10.78 -6.47
CA LEU A 128 -2.70 11.97 -7.04
C LEU A 128 -2.60 11.97 -8.57
N LYS A 129 -3.58 12.59 -9.22
CA LYS A 129 -3.60 12.86 -10.66
C LYS A 129 -2.75 14.07 -10.99
#